data_AF-A0A8R1HWT5-F1
#
_entry.id   AF-A0A8R1HWT5-F1
#
_cell.length_a   1.000
_cell.length_b   1.000
_cell.length_c   1.000
_cell.angle_alpha   90.00
_cell.angle_beta   90.00
_cell.angle_gamma   90.00
#
_symmetry.space_group_name_H-M   'P 1'
#
loop_
_entity.id
_entity.type
_entity.pdbx_description
1 polymer ?
#
loop_
_entity_poly.entity_id
_entity_poly.type
_entity_poly.pdbx_seq_one_letter_code
_entity_poly.pdbx_strand_id
1 'polypeptide(L)'
;MLPSERSQMGRGWLFQHDNDPKHSSNFVKDSRVNVITWPSQFPDLNPFEHLWDVLGRRLKNKTEKNCTEKFEQLKEEWTKIPFQTLTNLIESMQRRYEAVINAKGMATKY
;
A
#
# COMPACT_ATOMS: atom_id res chain seq x y z
N MET A 1 3.13 4.93 16.15
CA MET A 1 2.20 5.31 15.07
C MET A 1 1.01 4.37 14.97
N LEU A 2 1.15 3.06 15.18
CA LEU A 2 0.02 2.11 15.19
C LEU A 2 -1.08 2.31 16.27
N PRO A 3 -0.77 2.71 17.53
CA PRO A 3 -1.80 2.81 18.57
C PRO A 3 -2.84 3.92 18.36
N SER A 4 -2.46 5.01 17.67
CA SER A 4 -3.32 6.16 17.40
C SER A 4 -4.36 5.92 16.30
N GLU A 5 -4.15 4.92 15.45
CA GLU A 5 -5.05 4.62 14.32
C GLU A 5 -6.30 3.84 14.78
N ARG A 6 -6.17 3.06 15.86
CA ARG A 6 -7.30 2.31 16.45
C ARG A 6 -8.42 3.22 16.96
N SER A 7 -8.09 4.40 17.48
CA SER A 7 -9.11 5.36 17.93
C SER A 7 -9.81 6.07 16.77
N GLN A 8 -9.17 6.17 15.60
CA GLN A 8 -9.76 6.80 14.41
C GLN A 8 -10.56 5.83 13.52
N MET A 9 -10.15 4.57 13.41
CA MET A 9 -10.73 3.63 12.42
C MET A 9 -11.79 2.67 12.98
N GLY A 10 -12.06 2.72 14.29
CA GLY A 10 -13.12 1.95 14.93
C GLY A 10 -12.82 0.45 15.10
N ARG A 11 -13.82 -0.32 15.55
CA ARG A 11 -13.71 -1.78 15.72
C ARG A 11 -13.93 -2.49 14.38
N GLY A 12 -13.05 -3.44 14.05
CA GLY A 12 -13.18 -4.29 12.85
C GLY A 12 -12.25 -3.92 11.69
N TRP A 13 -11.43 -2.88 11.83
CA TRP A 13 -10.43 -2.55 10.82
C TRP A 13 -9.30 -3.58 10.80
N LEU A 14 -8.80 -3.87 9.60
CA LEU A 14 -7.71 -4.81 9.36
C LEU A 14 -6.53 -4.04 8.75
N PHE A 15 -5.35 -4.25 9.31
CA PHE A 15 -4.11 -3.65 8.85
C PHE A 15 -3.41 -4.59 7.88
N GLN A 16 -3.03 -4.07 6.72
CA GLN A 16 -2.25 -4.79 5.71
C GLN A 16 -0.84 -4.22 5.68
N HIS A 17 0.16 -5.09 5.74
CA HIS A 17 1.56 -4.78 5.45
C HIS A 17 2.22 -5.99 4.78
N ASP A 18 3.41 -5.80 4.22
CA ASP A 18 4.17 -6.90 3.64
C ASP A 18 4.85 -7.77 4.73
N ASN A 19 5.43 -8.90 4.31
CA ASN A 19 6.12 -9.81 5.23
C ASN A 19 7.61 -9.47 5.42
N ASP A 20 8.05 -8.20 5.27
CA ASP A 20 9.43 -7.84 5.61
C ASP A 20 9.72 -8.21 7.09
N PRO A 21 10.86 -8.85 7.40
CA PRO A 21 11.19 -9.26 8.77
C PRO A 21 11.06 -8.14 9.82
N LYS A 22 11.28 -6.87 9.44
CA LYS A 22 11.11 -5.70 10.33
C LYS A 22 9.66 -5.54 10.80
N HIS A 23 8.71 -5.86 9.93
CA HIS A 23 7.27 -5.82 10.22
C HIS A 23 6.76 -7.09 10.92
N SER A 24 7.59 -8.13 11.04
CA SER A 24 7.28 -9.36 11.79
C SER A 24 7.84 -9.37 13.23
N SER A 25 8.40 -8.24 13.68
CA SER A 25 9.00 -8.10 15.01
C SER A 25 7.96 -8.21 16.14
N ASN A 26 8.41 -8.58 17.35
CA ASN A 26 7.54 -8.69 18.53
C ASN A 26 6.80 -7.39 18.85
N PHE A 27 7.39 -6.23 18.54
CA PHE A 27 6.74 -4.93 18.69
C PHE A 27 5.44 -4.80 17.88
N VAL A 28 5.40 -5.35 16.66
CA VAL A 28 4.18 -5.32 15.82
C VAL A 28 3.13 -6.28 16.38
N LYS A 29 3.54 -7.46 16.87
CA LYS A 29 2.65 -8.43 17.51
C LYS A 29 2.00 -7.87 18.78
N ASP A 30 2.75 -7.09 19.56
CA ASP A 30 2.29 -6.51 20.82
C ASP A 30 1.38 -5.27 20.62
N SER A 31 1.32 -4.72 19.41
CA SER A 31 0.54 -3.51 19.09
C SER A 31 -0.99 -3.70 19.13
N ARG A 32 -1.48 -4.94 19.30
CA ARG A 32 -2.91 -5.32 19.34
C ARG A 32 -3.71 -4.84 18.12
N VAL A 33 -3.06 -4.72 16.97
CA VAL A 33 -3.69 -4.43 15.68
C VAL A 33 -4.05 -5.76 15.00
N ASN A 34 -5.23 -5.83 14.39
CA ASN A 34 -5.60 -6.99 13.59
C ASN A 34 -4.89 -6.92 12.24
N VAL A 35 -3.94 -7.83 11.99
CA VAL A 35 -3.16 -7.87 10.74
C VAL A 35 -3.75 -8.89 9.78
N ILE A 36 -3.87 -8.54 8.49
CA ILE A 36 -4.25 -9.47 7.42
C ILE A 36 -3.09 -10.42 7.14
N THR A 37 -3.35 -11.72 7.12
CA THR A 37 -2.35 -12.71 6.67
C THR A 37 -2.05 -12.48 5.19
N TRP A 38 -0.79 -12.16 4.89
CA TRP A 38 -0.33 -11.86 3.54
C TRP A 38 0.56 -12.98 2.98
N PRO A 39 0.40 -13.39 1.72
CA PRO A 39 1.34 -14.32 1.10
C PRO A 39 2.64 -13.57 0.72
N SER A 40 3.79 -14.14 1.09
CA SER A 40 5.09 -13.57 0.72
C SER A 40 5.28 -13.56 -0.81
N GLN A 41 6.01 -12.56 -1.32
CA GLN A 41 6.40 -12.45 -2.74
C GLN A 41 5.26 -12.11 -3.73
N PHE A 42 4.14 -11.53 -3.25
CA PHE A 42 3.07 -11.01 -4.12
C PHE A 42 2.97 -9.48 -4.06
N PRO A 43 3.88 -8.76 -4.74
CA PRO A 43 3.80 -7.30 -4.85
C PRO A 43 2.54 -6.85 -5.61
N ASP A 44 2.08 -7.63 -6.59
CA ASP A 44 0.86 -7.38 -7.41
C ASP A 44 -0.42 -7.25 -6.56
N LEU A 45 -0.39 -7.79 -5.34
CA LEU A 45 -1.50 -7.74 -4.40
C LEU A 45 -1.39 -6.52 -3.47
N ASN A 46 -0.26 -5.81 -3.39
CA ASN A 46 -0.14 -4.66 -2.50
C ASN A 46 -0.69 -3.39 -3.20
N PRO A 47 -1.86 -2.86 -2.82
CA PRO A 47 -2.43 -1.68 -3.47
C PRO A 47 -1.54 -0.44 -3.30
N PHE A 48 -0.65 -0.42 -2.29
CA PHE A 48 0.32 0.66 -2.12
C PHE A 48 1.39 0.69 -3.21
N GLU A 49 1.81 -0.46 -3.76
CA GLU A 49 2.76 -0.49 -4.88
C GLU A 49 2.18 0.23 -6.11
N HIS A 50 0.88 0.04 -6.37
CA HIS A 50 0.20 0.75 -7.44
C HIS A 50 0.04 2.23 -7.17
N LEU A 51 -0.19 2.61 -5.92
CA LEU A 51 -0.23 4.02 -5.54
C LEU A 51 1.13 4.69 -5.74
N TRP A 52 2.23 3.99 -5.43
CA TRP A 52 3.58 4.44 -5.72
C TRP A 52 3.86 4.57 -7.21
N ASP A 53 3.40 3.64 -8.04
CA ASP A 53 3.49 3.75 -9.50
C ASP A 53 2.69 4.95 -10.03
N VAL A 54 1.47 5.19 -9.53
CA VAL A 54 0.69 6.40 -9.88
C VAL A 54 1.47 7.68 -9.53
N LEU A 55 2.08 7.73 -8.36
CA LEU A 55 2.87 8.87 -7.91
C LEU A 55 4.15 9.02 -8.77
N GLY A 56 4.84 7.92 -9.07
CA GLY A 56 6.02 7.89 -9.94
C GLY A 56 5.71 8.41 -11.34
N ARG A 57 4.56 8.01 -11.93
CA ARG A 57 4.12 8.53 -13.24
C ARG A 57 3.84 10.02 -13.23
N ARG A 58 3.27 10.55 -12.14
CA ARG A 58 3.03 12.00 -11.95
C ARG A 58 4.32 12.80 -11.81
N LEU A 59 5.33 12.20 -11.17
CA LEU A 59 6.64 12.82 -10.96
C LEU A 59 7.60 12.62 -12.14
N LYS A 60 7.32 11.72 -13.09
CA LYS A 60 8.22 11.32 -14.18
C LYS A 60 8.85 12.47 -14.97
N ASN A 61 8.13 13.57 -15.13
CA ASN A 61 8.57 14.73 -15.91
C ASN A 61 8.96 15.94 -15.04
N LYS A 62 8.94 15.80 -13.70
CA LYS A 62 9.41 16.84 -12.80
C LYS A 62 10.90 16.67 -12.56
N THR A 63 11.61 17.79 -12.45
CA THR A 63 13.02 17.81 -12.09
C THR A 63 13.19 18.41 -10.72
N GLU A 64 13.89 17.71 -9.84
CA GLU A 64 14.30 18.15 -8.52
C GLU A 64 15.79 18.50 -8.48
N LYS A 65 16.17 19.56 -7.74
CA LYS A 65 17.59 19.92 -7.57
C LYS A 65 18.19 19.33 -6.30
N ASN A 66 17.35 18.99 -5.31
CA ASN A 66 17.77 18.46 -4.02
C ASN A 66 16.65 17.62 -3.38
N CYS A 67 16.99 16.93 -2.28
CA CYS A 67 16.04 16.05 -1.57
C CYS A 67 14.83 16.81 -1.00
N THR A 68 14.99 18.07 -0.59
CA THR A 68 13.90 18.89 -0.05
C THR A 68 12.86 19.19 -1.12
N GLU A 69 13.31 19.66 -2.30
CA GLU A 69 12.43 19.89 -3.45
C GLU A 69 11.72 18.61 -3.87
N LYS A 70 12.43 17.47 -3.91
CA LYS A 70 11.83 16.17 -4.21
C LYS A 70 10.72 15.81 -3.24
N PHE A 71 10.94 16.03 -1.95
CA PHE A 71 9.96 15.73 -0.90
C PHE A 71 8.74 16.65 -0.98
N GLU A 72 8.93 17.94 -1.25
CA GLU A 72 7.83 18.89 -1.45
C GLU A 72 6.99 18.51 -2.68
N GLN A 73 7.64 18.18 -3.80
CA GLN A 73 6.94 17.73 -5.01
C GLN A 73 6.15 16.44 -4.76
N LEU A 74 6.70 15.51 -3.98
CA LEU A 74 6.03 14.27 -3.61
C LEU A 74 4.78 14.55 -2.78
N LYS A 75 4.87 15.40 -1.75
CA LYS A 75 3.71 15.82 -0.95
C LYS A 75 2.65 16.50 -1.80
N GLU A 76 3.06 17.38 -2.70
CA GLU A 76 2.16 18.11 -3.60
C GLU A 76 1.41 17.17 -4.55
N GLU A 77 2.09 16.19 -5.15
CA GLU A 77 1.41 15.22 -6.03
C GLU A 77 0.55 14.22 -5.25
N TRP A 78 0.96 13.87 -4.02
CA TRP A 78 0.18 13.02 -3.13
C TRP A 78 -1.19 13.62 -2.82
N THR A 79 -1.26 14.91 -2.48
CA THR A 79 -2.54 15.59 -2.18
C THR A 79 -3.45 15.73 -3.39
N LYS A 80 -2.89 15.64 -4.61
CA LYS A 80 -3.64 15.66 -5.87
C LYS A 80 -4.17 14.29 -6.31
N ILE A 81 -3.84 13.21 -5.61
CA ILE A 81 -4.38 11.89 -5.93
C ILE A 81 -5.88 11.89 -5.58
N PRO A 82 -6.79 11.71 -6.58
CA PRO A 82 -8.21 11.67 -6.29
C PRO A 82 -8.57 10.49 -5.40
N PHE A 83 -9.54 10.68 -4.50
CA PHE A 83 -10.09 9.59 -3.70
C PHE A 83 -10.59 8.43 -4.57
N GLN A 84 -11.14 8.72 -5.76
CA GLN A 84 -11.56 7.72 -6.73
C GLN A 84 -10.42 6.78 -7.15
N THR A 85 -9.18 7.25 -7.25
CA THR A 85 -8.02 6.40 -7.54
C THR A 85 -7.83 5.37 -6.43
N LEU A 86 -7.97 5.77 -5.17
CA LEU A 86 -7.87 4.89 -4.01
C LEU A 86 -9.02 3.87 -4.01
N THR A 87 -10.26 4.33 -4.24
CA THR A 87 -11.43 3.45 -4.33
C THR A 87 -11.27 2.41 -5.43
N ASN A 88 -10.87 2.82 -6.64
CA ASN A 88 -10.65 1.90 -7.77
C ASN A 88 -9.56 0.87 -7.47
N LEU A 89 -8.49 1.26 -6.76
CA LEU A 89 -7.43 0.34 -6.34
C LEU A 89 -7.97 -0.71 -5.37
N ILE A 90 -8.72 -0.29 -4.34
CA ILE A 90 -9.33 -1.19 -3.35
C ILE A 90 -10.34 -2.12 -4.03
N GLU A 91 -11.23 -1.61 -4.88
CA GLU A 91 -12.19 -2.43 -5.62
C GLU A 91 -11.53 -3.39 -6.61
N SER A 92 -10.33 -3.06 -7.12
CA SER A 92 -9.58 -3.96 -7.99
C SER A 92 -8.99 -5.17 -7.25
N MET A 93 -8.83 -5.09 -5.92
CA MET A 93 -8.16 -6.13 -5.13
C MET A 93 -8.80 -7.50 -5.29
N GLN A 94 -10.14 -7.58 -5.29
CA GLN A 94 -10.83 -8.85 -5.47
C GLN A 94 -10.44 -9.55 -6.78
N ARG A 95 -10.40 -8.81 -7.89
CA ARG A 95 -10.00 -9.35 -9.21
C ARG A 95 -8.54 -9.80 -9.26
N ARG A 96 -7.66 -9.14 -8.51
CA ARG A 96 -6.24 -9.50 -8.42
C ARG A 96 -6.05 -10.79 -7.64
N TYR A 97 -6.77 -10.95 -6.51
CA TYR A 97 -6.77 -12.20 -5.76
C TYR A 97 -7.26 -13.36 -6.63
N GLU A 98 -8.37 -13.18 -7.34
CA GLU A 98 -8.88 -14.17 -8.28
C GLU A 98 -7.85 -14.52 -9.36
N ALA A 99 -7.13 -13.52 -9.89
CA ALA A 99 -6.06 -13.76 -10.86
C ALA A 99 -4.91 -14.61 -10.28
N VAL A 100 -4.47 -14.32 -9.05
CA VAL A 100 -3.43 -15.11 -8.36
C VAL A 100 -3.89 -16.54 -8.08
N ILE A 101 -5.15 -16.72 -7.63
CA ILE A 101 -5.74 -18.04 -7.39
C ILE A 101 -5.79 -18.84 -8.70
N ASN A 102 -6.28 -18.23 -9.78
CA ASN A 102 -6.34 -18.86 -11.10
C ASN A 102 -4.95 -19.18 -11.67
N ALA A 103 -3.97 -18.33 -11.39
CA ALA A 103 -2.57 -18.55 -11.74
C ALA A 103 -1.86 -19.54 -10.80
N LYS A 104 -2.55 -20.11 -9.81
CA LYS A 104 -1.98 -21.03 -8.80
C LYS A 104 -0.77 -20.44 -8.07
N GLY A 105 -0.81 -19.14 -7.77
CA GLY A 105 0.28 -18.43 -7.11
C GLY A 105 1.41 -17.98 -8.04
N MET A 106 1.27 -18.15 -9.36
CA MET A 106 2.23 -17.58 -10.33
C MET A 106 1.96 -16.10 -10.58
N ALA A 107 2.94 -15.42 -11.20
CA ALA A 107 2.87 -14.00 -11.56
C ALA A 107 1.63 -13.69 -12.40
N THR A 108 1.04 -12.52 -12.15
CA THR A 108 -0.16 -12.07 -12.86
C THR A 108 0.16 -10.91 -13.79
N LYS A 109 -0.86 -10.39 -14.50
CA LYS A 109 -0.72 -9.19 -15.33
C LYS A 109 -0.74 -7.87 -14.52
N TYR A 110 -1.00 -7.97 -13.22
CA TYR A 110 -1.21 -6.82 -12.35
C TYR A 110 0.08 -6.28 -11.80
#